data_AF-A0A670K6K2-F1
#
_entry.id   AF-A0A670K6K2-F1
#
_cell.length_a   1.000
_cell.length_b   1.000
_cell.length_c   1.000
_cell.angle_alpha   90.00
_cell.angle_beta   90.00
_cell.angle_gamma   90.00
#
_symmetry.space_group_name_H-M   'P 1'
#
loop_
_entity.id
_entity.type
_entity.pdbx_description
1 polymer ?
#
loop_
_entity_poly.entity_id
_entity_poly.type
_entity_poly.pdbx_seq_one_letter_code
_entity_poly.pdbx_strand_id
1 'polypeptide(L)'
;MGEAYTPVEAALGTEESFLSLADILMSQERLPCRAEIKLPRLGRSFHNLGAITEKALSLTFIGRFRRIMDSSQNAFNEDTSVLVARLDELERALFQAGQKGLNDFQCWEKGQASQITASSLIQNYKKRKFSELDS
;
A
#
# COMPACT_ATOMS: atom_id res chain seq x y z
N MET A 1 12.65 2.51 8.12
CA MET A 1 12.38 3.95 7.92
C MET A 1 10.91 4.31 8.22
N GLY A 2 10.07 3.36 8.67
CA GLY A 2 8.60 3.52 8.70
C GLY A 2 7.95 3.87 10.03
N GLU A 3 8.67 3.94 11.16
CA GLU A 3 8.01 4.17 12.46
C GLU A 3 7.58 5.63 12.70
N ALA A 4 8.20 6.62 12.04
CA ALA A 4 7.88 8.03 12.25
C ALA A 4 7.20 8.70 11.05
N TYR A 5 7.03 7.97 9.94
CA TYR A 5 6.29 8.44 8.78
C TYR A 5 4.97 7.70 8.71
N THR A 6 3.89 8.40 9.00
CA THR A 6 2.52 7.90 8.88
C THR A 6 1.91 8.48 7.60
N PRO A 7 1.81 7.70 6.51
CA PRO A 7 1.13 8.16 5.30
C PRO A 7 -0.37 8.38 5.56
N VAL A 8 -1.01 9.19 4.72
CA VAL A 8 -2.47 9.33 4.73
C VAL A 8 -3.08 8.10 4.05
N GLU A 9 -3.95 7.40 4.77
CA GLU A 9 -4.61 6.18 4.30
C GLU A 9 -5.64 6.46 3.19
N ALA A 10 -5.86 5.46 2.34
CA ALA A 10 -6.90 5.45 1.30
C ALA A 10 -8.30 5.39 1.92
N ALA A 11 -9.25 6.14 1.34
CA ALA A 11 -10.63 6.09 1.78
C ALA A 11 -11.42 5.02 1.02
N LEU A 12 -12.07 4.12 1.76
CA LEU A 12 -13.04 3.14 1.23
C LEU A 12 -14.49 3.64 1.31
N GLY A 13 -14.68 4.89 1.72
CA GLY A 13 -15.99 5.50 1.97
C GLY A 13 -16.64 6.07 0.72
N THR A 14 -17.58 6.99 0.93
CA THR A 14 -18.30 7.67 -0.16
C THR A 14 -17.42 8.64 -0.95
N GLU A 15 -16.38 9.17 -0.32
CA GLU A 15 -15.45 10.14 -0.91
C GLU A 15 -14.00 9.69 -0.71
N GLU A 16 -13.16 10.03 -1.67
CA GLU A 16 -11.72 9.79 -1.64
C GLU A 16 -10.98 10.81 -0.76
N SER A 17 -9.84 10.41 -0.19
CA SER A 17 -9.01 11.32 0.60
C SER A 17 -8.14 12.19 -0.30
N PHE A 18 -8.28 13.50 -0.17
CA PHE A 18 -7.54 14.46 -0.99
C PHE A 18 -6.00 14.37 -0.85
N LEU A 19 -5.51 13.90 0.30
CA LEU A 19 -4.07 13.80 0.59
C LEU A 19 -3.53 12.37 0.46
N SER A 20 -4.40 11.38 0.22
CA SER A 20 -3.99 10.00 0.03
C SER A 20 -3.35 9.83 -1.34
N LEU A 21 -2.09 9.37 -1.34
CA LEU A 21 -1.41 9.06 -2.60
C LEU A 21 -2.04 7.84 -3.29
N ALA A 22 -2.58 6.90 -2.53
CA ALA A 22 -3.25 5.72 -3.09
C ALA A 22 -4.52 6.13 -3.86
N ASP A 23 -5.30 7.06 -3.32
CA ASP A 23 -6.53 7.54 -3.96
C ASP A 23 -6.21 8.39 -5.21
N ILE A 24 -5.19 9.25 -5.13
CA ILE A 24 -4.71 10.04 -6.28
C ILE A 24 -4.19 9.15 -7.42
N LEU A 25 -3.53 8.03 -7.10
CA LEU A 25 -3.05 7.09 -8.10
C LEU A 25 -4.19 6.24 -8.67
N MET A 26 -5.14 5.84 -7.83
CA MET A 26 -6.32 5.08 -8.24
C MET A 26 -7.23 5.88 -9.18
N SER A 27 -7.45 7.18 -8.92
CA SER A 27 -8.27 8.06 -9.76
C SER A 27 -7.67 8.38 -11.13
N GLN A 28 -6.38 8.08 -11.36
CA GLN A 28 -5.75 8.19 -12.68
C GLN A 28 -6.08 7.02 -13.61
N GLU A 29 -6.68 5.95 -13.10
CA GLU A 29 -7.12 4.84 -13.94
C GLU A 29 -8.21 5.29 -14.91
N ARG A 30 -8.01 5.00 -16.19
CA ARG A 30 -8.89 5.49 -17.25
C ARG A 30 -10.20 4.73 -17.25
N LEU A 31 -11.29 5.46 -17.04
CA LEU A 31 -12.63 4.90 -17.19
C LEU A 31 -13.17 5.05 -18.61
N PRO A 32 -13.91 4.05 -19.09
CA PRO A 32 -14.64 4.11 -20.35
C PRO A 32 -15.86 5.03 -20.20
N CYS A 33 -15.95 6.06 -21.02
CA CYS A 33 -17.05 7.04 -20.97
C CYS A 33 -17.72 7.19 -22.33
N ARG A 34 -19.04 7.48 -22.32
CA ARG A 34 -19.80 7.82 -23.53
C ARG A 34 -20.14 9.31 -23.50
N ALA A 35 -19.68 10.05 -24.50
CA ALA A 35 -20.11 11.43 -24.70
C ALA A 35 -21.54 11.46 -25.25
N GLU A 36 -22.49 11.97 -24.47
CA GLU A 36 -23.89 12.15 -24.90
C GLU A 36 -24.09 13.39 -25.77
N ILE A 37 -23.20 14.39 -25.60
CA ILE A 37 -23.24 15.67 -26.29
C ILE A 37 -21.90 15.90 -27.01
N LYS A 38 -21.92 16.62 -28.14
CA LYS A 38 -20.69 17.05 -28.81
C LYS A 38 -19.93 18.03 -27.92
N LEU A 39 -18.67 17.72 -27.60
CA LEU A 39 -17.75 18.62 -26.91
C LEU A 39 -16.94 19.41 -27.96
N PRO A 40 -17.23 20.71 -28.19
CA PRO A 40 -16.49 21.50 -29.17
C PRO A 40 -15.03 21.65 -28.73
N ARG A 41 -14.08 21.54 -29.67
CA ARG A 41 -12.62 21.67 -29.47
C ARG A 41 -11.91 20.53 -28.72
N LEU A 42 -12.56 19.38 -28.53
CA LEU A 42 -11.93 18.18 -27.95
C LEU A 42 -11.95 17.02 -28.98
N GLY A 43 -10.79 16.43 -29.27
CA GLY A 43 -10.65 15.29 -30.20
C GLY A 43 -11.24 13.98 -29.65
N ARG A 44 -11.66 13.05 -30.52
CA ARG A 44 -12.35 11.80 -30.13
C ARG A 44 -11.38 10.66 -29.81
N SER A 45 -11.43 10.16 -28.57
CA SER A 45 -10.92 8.84 -28.19
C SER A 45 -11.74 8.29 -27.01
N PHE A 46 -12.65 7.34 -27.26
CA PHE A 46 -13.37 6.62 -26.20
C PHE A 46 -13.37 5.12 -26.52
N HIS A 47 -12.95 4.30 -25.55
CA HIS A 47 -13.02 2.84 -25.58
C HIS A 47 -13.85 2.34 -24.39
N ASN A 48 -14.41 1.13 -24.51
CA ASN A 48 -15.38 0.55 -23.58
C ASN A 48 -14.75 -0.52 -22.65
N LEU A 49 -15.16 -0.54 -21.38
CA LEU A 49 -15.10 -1.71 -20.49
C LEU A 49 -16.19 -1.60 -19.38
N GLY A 50 -16.64 -2.74 -18.86
CA GLY A 50 -17.83 -2.84 -18.00
C GLY A 50 -17.63 -2.39 -16.55
N ALA A 51 -18.75 -2.02 -15.91
CA ALA A 51 -18.82 -1.60 -14.52
C ALA A 51 -18.78 -2.78 -13.54
N ILE A 52 -18.07 -2.60 -12.43
CA ILE A 52 -18.00 -3.55 -11.30
C ILE A 52 -19.11 -3.17 -10.30
N THR A 53 -19.80 -4.16 -9.72
CA THR A 53 -20.90 -3.95 -8.76
C THR A 53 -20.44 -4.11 -7.31
N GLU A 54 -21.04 -3.38 -6.38
CA GLU A 54 -20.73 -3.40 -4.94
C GLU A 54 -20.73 -4.82 -4.33
N LYS A 55 -21.74 -5.64 -4.66
CA LYS A 55 -21.83 -7.02 -4.19
C LYS A 55 -20.68 -7.90 -4.67
N ALA A 56 -20.19 -7.67 -5.90
CA ALA A 56 -19.08 -8.44 -6.44
C ALA A 56 -17.77 -8.13 -5.70
N LEU A 57 -17.54 -6.87 -5.31
CA LEU A 57 -16.37 -6.45 -4.53
C LEU A 57 -16.36 -7.13 -3.15
N SER A 58 -17.45 -7.02 -2.39
CA SER A 58 -17.53 -7.59 -1.04
C SER A 58 -17.37 -9.11 -1.03
N LEU A 59 -18.05 -9.81 -1.94
CA LEU A 59 -17.95 -11.28 -2.02
C LEU A 59 -16.55 -11.75 -2.43
N THR A 60 -15.91 -11.03 -3.36
CA THR A 60 -14.54 -11.35 -3.80
C THR A 60 -13.55 -11.14 -2.66
N PHE A 61 -13.67 -10.04 -1.92
CA PHE A 61 -12.81 -9.75 -0.78
C PHE A 61 -12.97 -10.80 0.33
N ILE A 62 -14.21 -11.12 0.73
CA ILE A 62 -14.49 -12.13 1.76
C ILE A 62 -13.92 -13.50 1.35
N GLY A 63 -14.06 -13.89 0.07
CA GLY A 63 -13.52 -15.15 -0.43
C GLY A 63 -11.99 -15.22 -0.42
N ARG A 64 -11.30 -14.09 -0.59
CA ARG A 64 -9.83 -14.02 -0.60
C ARG A 64 -9.22 -13.80 0.78
N PHE A 65 -9.98 -13.25 1.73
CA PHE A 65 -9.51 -12.86 3.06
C PHE A 65 -8.78 -13.98 3.81
N ARG A 66 -9.39 -15.18 3.91
CA ARG A 66 -8.80 -16.29 4.65
C ARG A 66 -7.43 -16.69 4.10
N ARG A 67 -7.31 -16.76 2.76
CA ARG A 67 -6.07 -17.10 2.08
C ARG A 67 -4.98 -16.06 2.35
N ILE A 68 -5.32 -14.78 2.30
CA ILE A 68 -4.36 -13.69 2.56
C ILE A 68 -3.86 -13.76 4.01
N MET A 69 -4.79 -13.93 4.96
CA MET A 69 -4.48 -14.04 6.38
C MET A 69 -3.60 -15.26 6.69
N ASP A 70 -3.95 -16.44 6.17
CA ASP A 70 -3.12 -17.64 6.34
C ASP A 70 -1.74 -17.46 5.73
N SER A 71 -1.67 -16.88 4.53
CA SER A 71 -0.39 -16.73 3.84
C SER A 71 0.50 -15.69 4.52
N SER A 72 -0.05 -14.63 5.11
CA SER A 72 0.75 -13.60 5.78
C SER A 72 1.27 -14.05 7.14
N GLN A 73 0.53 -14.90 7.86
CA GLN A 73 0.89 -15.35 9.20
C GLN A 73 1.67 -16.68 9.23
N ASN A 74 1.69 -17.45 8.14
CA ASN A 74 2.42 -18.72 8.08
C ASN A 74 3.69 -18.68 7.20
N ALA A 75 3.92 -17.61 6.43
CA ALA A 75 5.10 -17.49 5.56
C ALA A 75 6.28 -16.83 6.28
N PHE A 76 6.88 -17.52 7.25
CA PHE A 76 8.06 -17.01 7.96
C PHE A 76 9.34 -17.26 7.17
N ASN A 77 10.03 -16.20 6.76
CA ASN A 77 11.25 -16.22 5.91
C ASN A 77 11.08 -16.88 4.53
N GLU A 78 9.85 -17.03 4.05
CA GLU A 78 9.58 -17.53 2.70
C GLU A 78 9.58 -16.39 1.67
N ASP A 79 9.89 -16.71 0.41
CA ASP A 79 9.75 -15.76 -0.69
C ASP A 79 8.26 -15.54 -1.02
N THR A 80 7.74 -14.38 -0.62
CA THR A 80 6.34 -14.00 -0.81
C THR A 80 6.10 -13.20 -2.09
N SER A 81 7.15 -12.92 -2.88
CA SER A 81 7.09 -12.03 -4.05
C SER A 81 6.01 -12.44 -5.07
N VAL A 82 5.94 -13.73 -5.39
CA VAL A 82 4.98 -14.30 -6.35
C VAL A 82 3.54 -14.15 -5.86
N LEU A 83 3.32 -14.31 -4.55
CA LEU A 83 2.01 -14.17 -3.95
C LEU A 83 1.58 -12.69 -3.94
N VAL A 84 2.45 -11.82 -3.44
CA VAL A 84 2.21 -10.37 -3.29
C VAL A 84 1.99 -9.68 -4.64
N ALA A 85 2.61 -10.17 -5.71
CA ALA A 85 2.40 -9.65 -7.06
C ALA A 85 0.94 -9.73 -7.54
N ARG A 86 0.15 -10.70 -7.03
CA ARG A 86 -1.26 -10.93 -7.41
C ARG A 86 -2.28 -10.20 -6.53
N LEU A 87 -1.81 -9.57 -5.46
CA LEU A 87 -2.65 -8.85 -4.51
C LEU A 87 -2.89 -7.42 -5.00
N ASP A 88 -4.07 -6.88 -4.72
CA ASP A 88 -4.33 -5.45 -4.88
C ASP A 88 -3.65 -4.62 -3.79
N GLU A 89 -3.69 -3.29 -3.88
CA GLU A 89 -2.97 -2.43 -2.93
C GLU A 89 -3.47 -2.56 -1.48
N LEU A 90 -4.79 -2.76 -1.30
CA LEU A 90 -5.39 -2.95 0.02
C LEU A 90 -5.00 -4.32 0.61
N GLU A 91 -5.06 -5.37 -0.19
CA GLU A 91 -4.66 -6.72 0.16
C GLU A 91 -3.17 -6.80 0.48
N ARG A 92 -2.33 -6.03 -0.24
CA ARG A 92 -0.89 -5.89 0.08
C ARG A 92 -0.68 -5.22 1.41
N ALA A 93 -1.39 -4.13 1.72
CA ALA A 93 -1.31 -3.46 3.01
C ALA A 93 -1.70 -4.42 4.15
N LEU A 94 -2.79 -5.17 3.98
CA LEU A 94 -3.22 -6.18 4.96
C LEU A 94 -2.19 -7.31 5.12
N PHE A 95 -1.62 -7.78 4.01
CA PHE A 95 -0.58 -8.81 4.02
C PHE A 95 0.68 -8.33 4.76
N GLN A 96 1.12 -7.09 4.49
CA GLN A 96 2.26 -6.47 5.18
C GLN A 96 2.00 -6.30 6.68
N ALA A 97 0.78 -5.91 7.08
CA ALA A 97 0.40 -5.81 8.48
C ALA A 97 0.47 -7.17 9.18
N GLY A 98 -0.03 -8.23 8.54
CA GLY A 98 0.07 -9.61 9.04
C GLY A 98 1.52 -10.07 9.20
N GLN A 99 2.35 -9.81 8.18
CA GLN A 99 3.77 -10.15 8.21
C GLN A 99 4.56 -9.36 9.26
N LYS A 100 4.25 -8.08 9.45
CA LYS A 100 4.84 -7.28 10.53
C LYS A 100 4.52 -7.90 11.90
N GLY A 101 3.26 -8.26 12.14
CA GLY A 101 2.85 -8.92 13.38
C GLY A 101 3.58 -10.24 13.62
N LEU A 102 3.73 -11.09 12.59
CA LEU A 102 4.48 -12.34 12.68
C LEU A 102 5.96 -12.10 13.01
N ASN A 103 6.61 -11.17 12.32
CA ASN A 103 8.02 -10.85 12.55
C ASN A 103 8.27 -10.24 13.92
N ASP A 104 7.39 -9.34 14.38
CA ASP A 104 7.48 -8.71 15.70
C ASP A 104 7.34 -9.78 16.81
N PHE A 105 6.37 -10.69 16.67
CA PHE A 105 6.18 -11.81 17.60
C PHE A 105 7.38 -12.75 17.64
N GLN A 106 7.94 -13.11 16.47
CA GLN A 106 9.12 -13.96 16.37
C GLN A 106 10.38 -13.30 16.98
N CYS A 107 10.56 -12.00 16.79
CA CYS A 107 11.64 -11.25 17.43
C CYS A 107 11.47 -11.21 18.96
N TRP A 108 10.24 -11.09 19.44
CA TRP A 108 9.93 -11.12 20.87
C TRP A 108 10.17 -12.50 21.49
N GLU A 109 9.70 -13.58 20.84
CA GLU A 109 9.89 -14.96 21.30
C GLU A 109 11.38 -15.32 21.45
N LYS A 110 12.23 -14.79 20.56
CA LYS A 110 13.69 -14.98 20.59
C LYS A 110 14.42 -14.04 21.56
N GLY A 111 13.70 -13.18 22.28
CA GLY A 111 14.25 -12.19 23.22
C GLY A 111 14.97 -11.01 22.54
N GLN A 112 14.96 -10.93 21.21
CA GLN A 112 15.64 -9.88 20.44
C GLN A 112 14.98 -8.50 20.61
N ALA A 113 13.69 -8.47 20.96
CA ALA A 113 12.94 -7.24 21.25
C ALA A 113 13.44 -6.50 22.51
N SER A 114 14.28 -7.12 23.34
CA SER A 114 14.87 -6.46 24.52
C SER A 114 16.02 -5.49 24.16
N GLN A 115 16.57 -5.60 22.96
CA GLN A 115 17.68 -4.79 22.49
C GLN A 115 17.19 -3.47 21.88
N ILE A 116 17.48 -2.35 22.56
CA ILE A 116 17.20 -1.02 22.03
C ILE A 116 18.16 -0.75 20.87
N THR A 117 17.62 -0.66 19.66
CA THR A 117 18.39 -0.37 18.45
C THR A 117 18.13 1.07 18.01
N ALA A 118 19.16 1.75 17.48
CA ALA A 118 18.99 3.09 16.94
C ALA A 118 17.95 3.08 15.81
N SER A 119 17.07 4.08 15.78
CA SER A 119 16.04 4.15 14.76
C SER A 119 16.65 4.23 13.37
N SER A 120 16.03 3.56 12.40
CA SER A 120 16.46 3.58 11.00
C SER A 120 16.58 5.00 10.41
N LEU A 121 15.85 5.99 10.96
CA LEU A 121 16.01 7.39 10.58
C LEU A 121 17.38 7.94 10.93
N ILE A 122 17.86 7.69 12.15
CA ILE A 122 19.16 8.16 12.61
C ILE A 122 20.27 7.43 11.86
N GLN A 123 20.11 6.13 11.59
CA GLN A 123 21.07 5.34 10.82
C GLN A 123 21.24 5.86 9.39
N ASN A 124 20.15 6.32 8.75
CA ASN A 124 20.16 6.82 7.38
C ASN A 124 20.49 8.32 7.27
N TYR A 125 20.44 9.07 8.37
CA TYR A 125 20.69 10.51 8.37
C TYR A 125 22.20 10.82 8.37
N LYS A 126 22.80 11.01 7.20
CA LYS A 126 24.15 11.60 7.09
C LYS A 126 24.09 13.10 7.37
N LYS A 127 24.39 13.54 8.61
CA LYS A 127 24.75 14.95 8.85
C LYS A 127 26.01 15.27 8.03
N ARG A 128 25.95 16.27 7.14
CA ARG A 128 27.16 16.88 6.56
C ARG A 128 27.92 17.53 7.72
N LYS A 129 29.14 17.08 8.00
CA LYS A 129 30.03 17.83 8.89
C LYS A 129 30.31 19.17 8.21
N PHE A 130 30.04 20.28 8.89
CA PHE A 130 30.55 21.59 8.47
C PHE A 130 32.07 21.47 8.55
N SER A 131 32.74 21.32 7.40
CA SER A 131 34.20 21.43 7.35
C SER A 131 34.53 22.84 7.82
N GLU A 132 35.34 22.95 8.88
CA GLU A 132 35.95 24.21 9.30
C GLU A 132 36.42 24.95 8.04
N LEU A 133 35.92 26.18 7.87
CA LEU A 133 36.48 27.13 6.93
C LEU A 133 37.88 27.45 7.45
N ASP A 134 38.88 26.71 6.97
CA ASP A 134 40.28 27.07 7.15
C ASP A 134 40.52 28.41 6.45
N SER A 135 40.71 29.43 7.30
CA SER A 135 41.50 30.69 7.16
C SER A 135 41.31 31.57 5.93
#